data_AF-A0A1F3SG24-F1
#
_entry.id   AF-A0A1F3SG24-F1
#
_cell.length_a   1.000
_cell.length_b   1.000
_cell.length_c   1.000
_cell.angle_alpha   90.00
_cell.angle_beta   90.00
_cell.angle_gamma   90.00
#
_symmetry.space_group_name_H-M   'P 1'
#
loop_
_entity.id
_entity.type
_entity.pdbx_description
1 polymer ?
#
loop_
_entity_poly.entity_id
_entity_poly.type
_entity_poly.pdbx_seq_one_letter_code
_entity_poly.pdbx_strand_id
1 'polypeptide(L)'
;MKEFIGREHLLINDLICHRCFDNQGIIKFIKSNGRAKGCSFCKSSLRSHHFGEVIEYINTCLCNEYEDPANSMAYETREGGYQGATVYDTSELLEHVGLETKDSSLIEKIARCLPNQAWCEIDPYGMREHDELDYDWKNFSSMLKYKCRFMFLAHGSEKKGYFEEPRLLVEILNQLKKGFEETRLIKKLKSGTIIYRARRFDKKKPFPLKLGKICTPPQERAENSRMSPAGIPMFYGAGNCKTALKEIGSKGGWMRLLFLNLSY
;
A
#
# COMPACT_ATOMS: atom_id res chain seq x y z
N MET A 1 -0.43 -24.13 -36.93
CA MET A 1 0.45 -22.97 -37.26
C MET A 1 -0.11 -21.80 -36.46
N LYS A 2 0.46 -21.33 -35.36
CA LYS A 2 1.80 -21.49 -34.78
C LYS A 2 1.67 -21.81 -33.29
N GLU A 3 2.29 -22.90 -32.86
CA GLU A 3 2.67 -23.10 -31.46
C GLU A 3 3.87 -22.17 -31.22
N PHE A 4 3.76 -21.24 -30.27
CA PHE A 4 4.94 -20.52 -29.78
C PHE A 4 5.13 -20.83 -28.31
N ILE A 5 5.91 -21.89 -28.08
CA ILE A 5 6.53 -22.21 -26.80
C ILE A 5 7.99 -21.75 -26.93
N GLY A 6 8.34 -20.58 -26.39
CA GLY A 6 9.74 -20.16 -26.32
C GLY A 6 10.01 -18.67 -26.38
N ARG A 7 11.21 -18.28 -25.91
CA ARG A 7 11.80 -16.93 -25.84
C ARG A 7 12.02 -16.25 -27.21
N GLU A 8 11.18 -16.52 -28.20
CA GLU A 8 11.34 -16.02 -29.56
C GLU A 8 11.22 -14.50 -29.66
N HIS A 9 10.51 -13.86 -28.72
CA HIS A 9 10.50 -12.41 -28.58
C HIS A 9 11.89 -11.82 -28.30
N LEU A 10 12.85 -12.59 -27.77
CA LEU A 10 14.24 -12.16 -27.59
C LEU A 10 15.00 -12.04 -28.92
N LEU A 11 14.49 -12.62 -30.01
CA LEU A 11 15.06 -12.46 -31.35
C LEU A 11 14.69 -11.11 -31.98
N ILE A 12 13.81 -10.33 -31.33
CA ILE A 12 13.42 -9.01 -31.79
C ILE A 12 14.52 -8.01 -31.40
N ASN A 13 15.32 -7.61 -32.39
CA ASN A 13 16.41 -6.64 -32.25
C ASN A 13 15.94 -5.18 -32.06
N ASP A 14 14.65 -4.95 -31.81
CA ASP A 14 14.14 -3.61 -31.57
C ASP A 14 14.55 -3.06 -30.21
N LEU A 15 14.75 -1.75 -30.17
CA LEU A 15 15.01 -1.00 -28.95
C LEU A 15 13.81 -0.15 -28.58
N ILE A 16 13.44 -0.13 -27.30
CA ILE A 16 12.34 0.67 -26.80
C ILE A 16 12.77 1.52 -25.61
N CYS A 17 12.34 2.78 -25.60
CA CYS A 17 12.65 3.72 -24.53
C CYS A 17 11.46 3.90 -23.58
N HIS A 18 11.75 4.43 -22.39
CA HIS A 18 10.73 4.66 -21.36
C HIS A 18 9.65 5.67 -21.77
N ARG A 19 9.83 6.49 -22.82
CA ARG A 19 8.82 7.45 -23.28
C ARG A 19 7.67 6.78 -24.04
N CYS A 20 7.85 5.53 -24.47
CA CYS A 20 6.81 4.79 -25.20
C CYS A 20 5.67 4.29 -24.31
N PHE A 21 5.83 4.37 -22.99
CA PHE A 21 4.90 3.86 -21.98
C PHE A 21 4.55 4.97 -21.00
N ASP A 22 3.33 4.92 -20.46
CA ASP A 22 2.91 5.76 -19.34
C ASP A 22 2.92 4.99 -18.00
N ASN A 23 2.97 3.65 -18.06
CA ASN A 23 3.10 2.78 -16.90
C ASN A 23 4.43 2.99 -16.14
N GLN A 24 4.34 3.37 -14.86
CA GLN A 24 5.51 3.71 -14.04
C GLN A 24 6.44 2.52 -13.75
N GLY A 25 5.91 1.29 -13.68
CA GLY A 25 6.70 0.08 -13.49
C GLY A 25 7.64 -0.16 -14.66
N ILE A 26 7.08 -0.17 -15.87
CA ILE A 26 7.84 -0.34 -17.12
C ILE A 26 8.84 0.81 -17.32
N ILE A 27 8.45 2.05 -17.04
CA ILE A 27 9.36 3.21 -17.10
C ILE A 27 10.57 3.02 -16.19
N LYS A 28 10.35 2.60 -14.94
CA LYS A 28 11.44 2.34 -13.98
C LYS A 28 12.32 1.19 -14.44
N PHE A 29 11.72 0.09 -14.92
CA PHE A 29 12.45 -1.06 -15.46
C PHE A 29 13.40 -0.64 -16.59
N ILE A 30 12.90 0.08 -17.60
CA ILE A 30 13.72 0.54 -18.73
C ILE A 30 14.81 1.51 -18.28
N LYS A 31 14.52 2.43 -17.36
CA LYS A 31 15.53 3.40 -16.87
C LYS A 31 16.67 2.74 -16.09
N SER A 32 16.34 1.73 -15.28
CA SER A 32 17.30 1.00 -14.44
C SER A 32 18.15 0.01 -15.25
N ASN A 33 17.54 -0.68 -16.22
CA ASN A 33 18.22 -1.76 -16.96
C ASN A 33 18.69 -1.37 -18.36
N GLY A 34 18.22 -0.24 -18.91
CA GLY A 34 18.51 0.17 -20.29
C GLY A 34 19.99 0.46 -20.53
N ARG A 35 20.60 -0.27 -21.48
CA ARG A 35 22.02 -0.15 -21.83
C ARG A 35 22.26 0.46 -23.22
N ALA A 36 21.23 0.52 -24.05
CA ALA A 36 21.32 1.02 -25.42
C ALA A 36 20.86 2.48 -25.53
N LYS A 37 21.14 3.10 -26.67
CA LYS A 37 20.62 4.42 -27.06
C LYS A 37 19.83 4.28 -28.36
N GLY A 38 18.75 5.05 -28.48
CA GLY A 38 17.89 5.02 -29.67
C GLY A 38 16.65 4.16 -29.45
N CYS A 39 15.53 4.55 -30.05
CA CYS A 39 14.26 3.83 -29.95
C CYS A 39 13.72 3.51 -31.35
N SER A 40 13.45 2.23 -31.61
CA SER A 40 12.85 1.75 -32.86
C SER A 40 11.46 2.35 -33.10
N PHE A 41 10.74 2.69 -32.03
CA PHE A 41 9.33 3.09 -32.08
C PHE A 41 9.17 4.61 -32.17
N CYS A 42 9.56 5.36 -31.12
CA CYS A 42 9.39 6.81 -31.09
C CYS A 42 10.56 7.61 -31.70
N LYS A 43 11.56 6.91 -32.27
CA LYS A 43 12.76 7.50 -32.90
C LYS A 43 13.59 8.45 -32.03
N SER A 44 13.36 8.45 -30.72
CA SER A 44 14.17 9.24 -29.79
C SER A 44 15.56 8.66 -29.59
N SER A 45 16.53 9.50 -29.23
CA SER A 45 17.90 9.11 -28.85
C SER A 45 18.06 8.79 -27.36
N LEU A 46 16.94 8.57 -26.66
CA LEU A 46 16.92 8.27 -25.23
C LEU A 46 17.56 6.91 -24.93
N ARG A 47 17.86 6.70 -23.64
CA ARG A 47 18.24 5.38 -23.12
C ARG A 47 17.08 4.40 -23.36
N SER A 48 17.44 3.25 -23.91
CA SER A 48 16.49 2.20 -24.31
C SER A 48 16.95 0.82 -23.85
N HIS A 49 16.01 -0.11 -23.87
CA HIS A 49 16.21 -1.53 -23.61
C HIS A 49 15.82 -2.36 -24.84
N HIS A 50 16.33 -3.59 -24.94
CA HIS A 50 15.84 -4.57 -25.90
C HIS A 50 14.34 -4.80 -25.69
N PHE A 51 13.59 -4.79 -26.79
CA PHE A 51 12.14 -4.93 -26.77
C PHE A 51 11.72 -6.28 -26.19
N GLY A 52 12.38 -7.38 -26.58
CA GLY A 52 12.10 -8.72 -26.05
C GLY A 52 12.19 -8.78 -24.52
N GLU A 53 13.22 -8.18 -23.92
CA GLU A 53 13.38 -8.13 -22.46
C GLU A 53 12.27 -7.33 -21.76
N VAL A 54 11.74 -6.29 -22.43
CA VAL A 54 10.58 -5.55 -21.92
C VAL A 54 9.32 -6.39 -22.01
N ILE A 55 9.16 -7.21 -23.06
CA ILE A 55 8.06 -8.17 -23.16
C ILE A 55 8.15 -9.24 -22.08
N GLU A 56 9.34 -9.81 -21.81
CA GLU A 56 9.53 -10.79 -20.73
C GLU A 56 9.18 -10.17 -19.36
N TYR A 57 9.56 -8.91 -19.13
CA TYR A 57 9.16 -8.17 -17.94
C TYR A 57 7.64 -7.99 -17.83
N ILE A 58 6.97 -7.56 -18.91
CA ILE A 58 5.50 -7.41 -18.95
C ILE A 58 4.83 -8.76 -18.68
N ASN A 59 5.26 -9.83 -19.36
CA ASN A 59 4.73 -11.18 -19.17
C ASN A 59 4.90 -11.64 -17.72
N THR A 60 6.08 -11.43 -17.11
CA THR A 60 6.33 -11.77 -15.71
C THR A 60 5.38 -11.02 -14.78
N CYS A 61 5.12 -9.73 -15.05
CA CYS A 61 4.15 -8.97 -14.26
C CYS A 61 2.73 -9.49 -14.41
N LEU A 62 2.31 -9.87 -15.62
CA LEU A 62 0.99 -10.47 -15.85
C LEU A 62 0.88 -11.81 -15.13
N CYS A 63 1.89 -12.68 -15.22
CA CYS A 63 1.92 -13.99 -14.58
C CYS A 63 1.94 -13.95 -13.04
N ASN A 64 2.11 -12.79 -12.41
CA ASN A 64 1.97 -12.66 -10.96
C ASN A 64 0.51 -12.56 -10.51
N GLU A 65 -0.41 -12.21 -11.42
CA GLU A 65 -1.83 -11.95 -11.11
C GLU A 65 -2.77 -12.77 -12.01
N TYR A 66 -2.28 -13.24 -13.16
CA TYR A 66 -3.04 -13.94 -14.18
C TYR A 66 -2.35 -15.22 -14.61
N GLU A 67 -3.14 -16.23 -15.00
CA GLU A 67 -2.66 -17.51 -15.48
C GLU A 67 -3.54 -18.08 -16.60
N ASP A 68 -3.17 -19.25 -17.12
CA ASP A 68 -4.02 -19.99 -18.06
C ASP A 68 -5.27 -20.51 -17.32
N PRO A 69 -6.49 -20.22 -17.80
CA PRO A 69 -7.71 -20.76 -17.20
C PRO A 69 -7.73 -22.28 -17.03
N ALA A 70 -6.97 -23.03 -17.82
CA ALA A 70 -6.82 -24.48 -17.69
C ALA A 70 -6.28 -24.91 -16.31
N ASN A 71 -5.57 -24.03 -15.59
CA ASN A 71 -4.99 -24.34 -14.29
C ASN A 71 -6.02 -24.27 -13.14
N SER A 72 -6.99 -23.38 -13.25
CA SER A 72 -7.81 -22.95 -12.10
C SER A 72 -9.32 -22.91 -12.37
N MET A 73 -9.75 -22.98 -13.63
CA MET A 73 -11.17 -22.90 -14.00
C MET A 73 -11.71 -24.23 -14.53
N ALA A 74 -12.98 -24.50 -14.24
CA ALA A 74 -13.70 -25.62 -14.86
C ALA A 74 -14.00 -25.32 -16.33
N TYR A 75 -13.81 -26.31 -17.20
CA TYR A 75 -14.13 -26.21 -18.63
C TYR A 75 -15.34 -27.10 -18.97
N GLU A 76 -16.36 -26.51 -19.60
CA GLU A 76 -17.55 -27.24 -20.07
C GLU A 76 -17.83 -26.88 -21.54
N THR A 77 -17.63 -27.86 -22.42
CA THR A 77 -17.80 -27.70 -23.87
C THR A 77 -19.23 -27.32 -24.24
N ARG A 78 -20.24 -27.86 -23.54
CA ARG A 78 -21.65 -27.58 -23.86
C ARG A 78 -22.06 -26.15 -23.56
N GLU A 79 -21.44 -25.53 -22.56
CA GLU A 79 -21.71 -24.16 -22.10
C GLU A 79 -20.72 -23.14 -22.72
N GLY A 80 -19.91 -23.56 -23.69
CA GLY A 80 -19.08 -22.66 -24.49
C GLY A 80 -17.69 -22.34 -23.91
N GLY A 81 -17.18 -23.13 -22.96
CA GLY A 81 -15.78 -23.02 -22.51
C GLY A 81 -15.60 -22.95 -21.00
N TYR A 82 -14.66 -22.12 -20.55
CA TYR A 82 -14.33 -21.94 -19.14
C TYR A 82 -15.47 -21.25 -18.35
N GLN A 83 -15.69 -21.69 -17.11
CA GLN A 83 -16.86 -21.34 -16.32
C GLN A 83 -16.52 -20.61 -15.02
N GLY A 84 -17.44 -19.74 -14.59
CA GLY A 84 -17.48 -19.18 -13.24
C GLY A 84 -16.58 -17.96 -12.97
N ALA A 85 -15.76 -17.54 -13.93
CA ALA A 85 -15.00 -16.29 -13.85
C ALA A 85 -14.75 -15.71 -15.24
N THR A 86 -14.23 -14.49 -15.30
CA THR A 86 -13.91 -13.83 -16.56
C THR A 86 -12.64 -14.41 -17.17
N VAL A 87 -12.71 -14.68 -18.48
CA VAL A 87 -11.57 -15.08 -19.29
C VAL A 87 -11.30 -13.97 -20.30
N TYR A 88 -10.03 -13.62 -20.44
CA TYR A 88 -9.55 -12.58 -21.34
C TYR A 88 -8.72 -13.20 -22.45
N ASP A 89 -8.83 -12.66 -23.66
CA ASP A 89 -7.72 -12.75 -24.59
C ASP A 89 -6.58 -11.79 -24.20
N THR A 90 -5.43 -11.90 -24.86
CA THR A 90 -4.26 -11.06 -24.51
C THR A 90 -4.52 -9.56 -24.72
N SER A 91 -5.28 -9.17 -25.75
CA SER A 91 -5.57 -7.76 -26.02
C SER A 91 -6.54 -7.19 -24.99
N GLU A 92 -7.60 -7.95 -24.67
CA GLU A 92 -8.56 -7.62 -23.62
C GLU A 92 -7.88 -7.51 -22.25
N LEU A 93 -6.94 -8.41 -21.93
CA LEU A 93 -6.19 -8.35 -20.68
C LEU A 93 -5.34 -7.08 -20.61
N LEU A 94 -4.63 -6.73 -21.68
CA LEU A 94 -3.80 -5.52 -21.72
C LEU A 94 -4.62 -4.24 -21.55
N GLU A 95 -5.84 -4.21 -22.11
CA GLU A 95 -6.80 -3.12 -21.87
C GLU A 95 -7.31 -3.12 -20.43
N HIS A 96 -7.67 -4.29 -19.90
CA HIS A 96 -8.17 -4.46 -18.54
C HIS A 96 -7.17 -3.99 -17.47
N VAL A 97 -5.88 -4.31 -17.64
CA VAL A 97 -4.81 -3.83 -16.74
C VAL A 97 -4.42 -2.37 -16.99
N GLY A 98 -5.03 -1.70 -17.97
CA GLY A 98 -4.78 -0.30 -18.31
C GLY A 98 -3.39 -0.04 -18.88
N LEU A 99 -2.84 -0.98 -19.67
CA LEU A 99 -1.55 -0.76 -20.32
C LEU A 99 -1.69 0.21 -21.50
N GLU A 100 -1.48 1.49 -21.22
CA GLU A 100 -1.45 2.53 -22.25
C GLU A 100 -0.04 2.70 -22.84
N THR A 101 -0.01 2.83 -24.16
CA THR A 101 1.20 3.17 -24.93
C THR A 101 0.93 4.35 -25.82
N LYS A 102 1.98 5.09 -26.20
CA LYS A 102 1.83 6.29 -27.03
C LYS A 102 1.36 6.04 -28.46
N ASP A 103 1.41 4.79 -28.91
CA ASP A 103 1.13 4.41 -30.29
C ASP A 103 0.36 3.09 -30.28
N SER A 104 -0.83 3.07 -30.86
CA SER A 104 -1.69 1.88 -30.95
C SER A 104 -0.99 0.71 -31.65
N SER A 105 -0.06 0.97 -32.57
CA SER A 105 0.71 -0.11 -33.22
C SER A 105 1.69 -0.81 -32.26
N LEU A 106 2.12 -0.13 -31.19
CA LEU A 106 3.00 -0.69 -30.18
C LEU A 106 2.23 -1.67 -29.28
N ILE A 107 1.02 -1.31 -28.83
CA ILE A 107 0.24 -2.22 -27.97
C ILE A 107 -0.13 -3.51 -28.72
N GLU A 108 -0.50 -3.42 -30.00
CA GLU A 108 -0.75 -4.61 -30.83
C GLU A 108 0.50 -5.48 -31.00
N LYS A 109 1.68 -4.85 -31.11
CA LYS A 109 2.94 -5.59 -31.20
C LYS A 109 3.28 -6.27 -29.88
N ILE A 110 3.03 -5.62 -28.75
CA ILE A 110 3.19 -6.21 -27.41
C ILE A 110 2.27 -7.44 -27.29
N ALA A 111 0.98 -7.29 -27.61
CA ALA A 111 0.02 -8.39 -27.57
C ALA A 111 0.47 -9.59 -28.41
N ARG A 112 0.98 -9.36 -29.62
CA ARG A 112 1.51 -10.42 -30.50
C ARG A 112 2.79 -11.10 -30.00
N CYS A 113 3.54 -10.46 -29.09
CA CYS A 113 4.76 -11.01 -28.53
C CYS A 113 4.56 -11.73 -27.20
N LEU A 114 3.41 -11.54 -26.57
CA LEU A 114 2.98 -12.29 -25.38
C LEU A 114 2.47 -13.69 -25.78
N PRO A 115 2.41 -14.64 -24.83
CA PRO A 115 1.87 -15.97 -25.09
C PRO A 115 0.48 -15.93 -25.70
N ASN A 116 0.28 -16.70 -26.77
CA ASN A 116 -1.02 -16.84 -27.41
C ASN A 116 -1.90 -17.82 -26.63
N GLN A 117 -2.41 -17.35 -25.50
CA GLN A 117 -3.28 -18.10 -24.60
C GLN A 117 -4.44 -17.22 -24.11
N ALA A 118 -5.43 -17.87 -23.51
CA ALA A 118 -6.43 -17.20 -22.70
C ALA A 118 -5.86 -16.91 -21.30
N TRP A 119 -6.43 -15.93 -20.61
CA TRP A 119 -5.98 -15.50 -19.29
C TRP A 119 -7.16 -15.43 -18.32
N CYS A 120 -6.98 -15.92 -17.11
CA CYS A 120 -7.85 -15.64 -15.97
C CYS A 120 -7.02 -15.11 -14.80
N GLU A 121 -7.67 -14.51 -13.80
CA GLU A 121 -7.01 -14.19 -12.54
C GLU A 121 -6.55 -15.47 -11.83
N ILE A 122 -5.45 -15.39 -11.09
CA ILE A 122 -5.02 -16.44 -10.17
C ILE A 122 -6.05 -16.57 -9.05
N ASP A 123 -6.43 -17.82 -8.72
CA ASP A 123 -7.52 -18.12 -7.79
C ASP A 123 -8.81 -17.31 -8.08
N PRO A 124 -9.42 -17.50 -9.26
CA PRO A 124 -10.50 -16.64 -9.74
C PRO A 124 -11.80 -16.75 -8.93
N TYR A 125 -11.88 -17.69 -7.99
CA TYR A 125 -12.99 -17.86 -7.06
C TYR A 125 -12.68 -17.34 -5.65
N GLY A 126 -11.42 -16.96 -5.38
CA GLY A 126 -10.94 -16.39 -4.14
C GLY A 126 -11.20 -14.89 -4.03
N MET A 127 -10.90 -14.31 -2.86
CA MET A 127 -10.84 -12.87 -2.71
C MET A 127 -9.44 -12.39 -3.08
N ARG A 128 -9.35 -11.22 -3.72
CA ARG A 128 -8.06 -10.58 -3.98
C ARG A 128 -7.42 -10.15 -2.66
N GLU A 129 -6.09 -10.19 -2.57
CA GLU A 129 -5.36 -9.84 -1.34
C GLU A 129 -5.79 -8.47 -0.77
N HIS A 130 -5.99 -7.47 -1.64
CA HIS A 130 -6.42 -6.15 -1.18
C HIS A 130 -7.86 -6.13 -0.65
N ASP A 131 -8.75 -6.94 -1.22
CA ASP A 131 -10.13 -7.08 -0.73
C ASP A 131 -10.16 -7.81 0.61
N GLU A 132 -9.32 -8.84 0.78
CA GLU A 132 -9.12 -9.52 2.06
C GLU A 132 -8.62 -8.55 3.13
N LEU A 133 -7.58 -7.76 2.83
CA LEU A 133 -7.04 -6.76 3.75
C LEU A 133 -8.08 -5.69 4.12
N ASP A 134 -8.87 -5.23 3.17
CA ASP A 134 -9.94 -4.26 3.41
C ASP A 134 -11.06 -4.86 4.28
N TYR A 135 -11.43 -6.11 4.03
CA TYR A 135 -12.40 -6.85 4.83
C TYR A 135 -11.91 -7.05 6.27
N ASP A 136 -10.66 -7.51 6.42
CA ASP A 136 -10.02 -7.69 7.71
C ASP A 136 -9.89 -6.38 8.49
N TRP A 137 -9.54 -5.28 7.82
CA TRP A 137 -9.49 -3.96 8.44
C TRP A 137 -10.86 -3.48 8.94
N LYS A 138 -11.92 -3.70 8.16
CA LYS A 138 -13.30 -3.36 8.56
C LYS A 138 -13.72 -4.19 9.77
N ASN A 139 -13.44 -5.49 9.76
CA ASN A 139 -13.73 -6.39 10.89
C ASN A 139 -12.95 -6.00 12.14
N PHE A 140 -11.65 -5.76 12.01
CA PHE A 140 -10.78 -5.30 13.08
C PHE A 140 -11.30 -3.99 13.70
N SER A 141 -11.62 -3.01 12.86
CA SER A 141 -12.17 -1.72 13.28
C SER A 141 -13.50 -1.89 14.02
N SER A 142 -14.39 -2.76 13.53
CA SER A 142 -15.67 -3.05 14.16
C SER A 142 -15.49 -3.71 15.53
N MET A 143 -14.62 -4.72 15.62
CA MET A 143 -14.28 -5.39 16.86
C MET A 143 -13.72 -4.40 17.90
N LEU A 144 -12.79 -3.52 17.52
CA LEU A 144 -12.25 -2.51 18.44
C LEU A 144 -13.32 -1.49 18.90
N LYS A 145 -14.23 -1.09 18.03
CA LYS A 145 -15.27 -0.09 18.35
C LYS A 145 -16.35 -0.64 19.26
N TYR A 146 -16.77 -1.89 19.06
CA TYR A 146 -18.01 -2.42 19.63
C TYR A 146 -17.81 -3.61 20.58
N LYS A 147 -16.71 -4.37 20.44
CA LYS A 147 -16.51 -5.62 21.19
C LYS A 147 -15.36 -5.55 22.20
N CYS A 148 -14.26 -4.87 21.89
CA CYS A 148 -13.07 -4.82 22.75
C CYS A 148 -12.96 -3.50 23.52
N ARG A 149 -13.50 -3.45 24.75
CA ARG A 149 -13.29 -2.29 25.65
C ARG A 149 -11.93 -2.31 26.36
N PHE A 150 -11.36 -3.50 26.55
CA PHE A 150 -10.02 -3.73 27.11
C PHE A 150 -9.32 -4.80 26.29
N MET A 151 -8.19 -4.47 25.65
CA MET A 151 -7.38 -5.43 24.90
C MET A 151 -6.60 -6.30 25.89
N PHE A 152 -7.12 -7.48 26.20
CA PHE A 152 -6.30 -8.54 26.76
C PHE A 152 -5.68 -9.29 25.58
N LEU A 153 -4.44 -8.94 25.23
CA LEU A 153 -3.57 -9.76 24.38
C LEU A 153 -3.21 -11.02 25.18
N ALA A 154 -4.18 -11.89 25.42
CA ALA A 154 -4.02 -13.06 26.26
C ALA A 154 -2.99 -14.00 25.62
N HIS A 155 -1.91 -14.22 26.35
CA HIS A 155 -1.00 -15.33 26.13
C HIS A 155 -1.77 -16.65 26.23
N GLY A 156 -1.34 -17.63 25.43
CA GLY A 156 -2.16 -18.76 24.99
C GLY A 156 -2.80 -19.62 26.07
N SER A 157 -3.90 -20.27 25.68
CA SER A 157 -4.11 -21.71 25.90
C SER A 157 -5.34 -22.18 25.11
N GLU A 158 -5.11 -23.22 24.30
CA GLU A 158 -6.02 -24.27 23.80
C GLU A 158 -7.32 -23.91 23.07
N LYS A 159 -7.42 -24.48 21.85
CA LYS A 159 -8.57 -24.48 20.95
C LYS A 159 -9.75 -25.24 21.56
N LYS A 160 -10.91 -24.60 21.75
CA LYS A 160 -12.22 -25.29 21.75
C LYS A 160 -13.33 -24.40 21.18
N GLY A 161 -13.43 -24.40 19.85
CA GLY A 161 -14.65 -24.00 19.15
C GLY A 161 -14.40 -23.18 17.89
N TYR A 162 -15.28 -23.32 16.90
CA TYR A 162 -15.23 -22.64 15.60
C TYR A 162 -15.48 -21.11 15.70
N PHE A 163 -15.53 -20.55 16.91
CA PHE A 163 -15.84 -19.15 17.22
C PHE A 163 -14.93 -18.57 18.33
N GLU A 164 -13.64 -18.86 18.33
CA GLU A 164 -12.67 -18.25 19.27
C GLU A 164 -11.87 -17.12 18.58
N GLU A 165 -12.45 -15.92 18.57
CA GLU A 165 -11.73 -14.62 18.42
C GLU A 165 -10.76 -14.47 19.61
N PRO A 166 -9.42 -14.61 19.42
CA PRO A 166 -8.55 -13.43 19.28
C PRO A 166 -7.27 -13.64 18.44
N ARG A 167 -7.11 -14.78 17.74
CA ARG A 167 -5.93 -15.01 16.87
C ARG A 167 -5.87 -14.01 15.71
N LEU A 168 -7.02 -13.69 15.14
CA LEU A 168 -7.17 -12.74 14.03
C LEU A 168 -6.58 -11.36 14.36
N LEU A 169 -6.74 -10.89 15.61
CA LEU A 169 -6.28 -9.55 16.00
C LEU A 169 -4.75 -9.45 15.98
N VAL A 170 -4.05 -10.46 16.51
CA VAL A 170 -2.58 -10.46 16.53
C VAL A 170 -2.03 -10.56 15.11
N GLU A 171 -2.67 -11.37 14.26
CA GLU A 171 -2.31 -11.51 12.85
C GLU A 171 -2.48 -10.19 12.09
N ILE A 172 -3.62 -9.50 12.23
CA ILE A 172 -3.85 -8.18 11.62
C ILE A 172 -2.85 -7.13 12.14
N LEU A 173 -2.54 -7.13 13.44
CA LEU A 173 -1.54 -6.20 13.99
C LEU A 173 -0.13 -6.48 13.43
N ASN A 174 0.22 -7.75 13.21
CA ASN A 174 1.49 -8.13 12.58
C ASN A 174 1.54 -7.71 11.11
N GLN A 175 0.46 -7.88 10.37
CA GLN A 175 0.35 -7.41 8.99
C GLN A 175 0.47 -5.88 8.90
N LEU A 176 -0.23 -5.13 9.77
CA LEU A 176 -0.11 -3.68 9.85
C LEU A 176 1.32 -3.24 10.18
N LYS A 177 1.99 -3.93 11.12
CA LYS A 177 3.40 -3.65 11.44
C LYS A 177 4.30 -3.83 10.23
N LYS A 178 4.17 -4.96 9.51
CA LYS A 178 4.93 -5.23 8.27
C LYS A 178 4.68 -4.12 7.24
N GLY A 179 3.42 -3.76 7.03
CA GLY A 179 3.04 -2.65 6.15
C GLY A 179 3.69 -1.32 6.55
N PHE A 180 3.70 -0.95 7.84
CA PHE A 180 4.35 0.26 8.32
C PHE A 180 5.88 0.27 8.11
N GLU A 181 6.53 -0.89 8.22
CA GLU A 181 7.97 -1.05 7.99
C GLU A 181 8.31 -0.92 6.51
N GLU A 182 7.57 -1.61 5.63
CA GLU A 182 7.78 -1.60 4.17
C GLU A 182 7.52 -0.22 3.56
N THR A 183 6.46 0.46 4.03
CA THR A 183 6.09 1.81 3.55
C THR A 183 6.88 2.93 4.20
N ARG A 184 7.72 2.64 5.22
CA ARG A 184 8.48 3.64 6.00
C ARG A 184 7.60 4.75 6.57
N LEU A 185 6.36 4.43 6.95
CA LEU A 185 5.41 5.39 7.53
C LEU A 185 5.85 5.85 8.93
N ILE A 186 6.63 5.05 9.64
CA ILE A 186 7.19 5.40 10.94
C ILE A 186 8.47 6.23 10.74
N LYS A 187 8.43 7.51 11.13
CA LYS A 187 9.57 8.43 11.06
C LYS A 187 10.14 8.69 12.44
N LYS A 188 11.46 8.54 12.57
CA LYS A 188 12.19 8.99 13.77
C LYS A 188 12.44 10.50 13.69
N LEU A 189 12.06 11.22 14.73
CA LEU A 189 12.39 12.65 14.86
C LEU A 189 13.85 12.80 15.31
N LYS A 190 14.58 13.73 14.70
CA LYS A 190 15.98 14.00 15.08
C LYS A 190 16.03 14.66 16.46
N SER A 191 17.07 14.37 17.24
CA SER A 191 17.40 15.17 18.43
C SER A 191 17.53 16.64 17.99
N GLY A 192 17.04 17.58 18.79
CA GLY A 192 16.93 18.98 18.38
C GLY A 192 15.57 19.37 17.77
N THR A 193 14.68 18.42 17.46
CA THR A 193 13.39 18.73 16.84
C THR A 193 12.53 19.54 17.80
N ILE A 194 12.07 20.70 17.33
CA ILE A 194 11.17 21.58 18.08
C ILE A 194 9.74 21.07 17.95
N ILE A 195 9.12 20.79 19.10
CA ILE A 195 7.70 20.48 19.18
C ILE A 195 6.99 21.55 19.99
N TYR A 196 5.88 22.03 19.43
CA TYR A 196 5.03 23.04 20.01
C TYR A 196 3.88 22.38 20.76
N ARG A 197 3.74 22.73 22.05
CA ARG A 197 2.56 22.37 22.83
C ARG A 197 1.86 23.64 23.26
N ALA A 198 0.56 23.72 23.01
CA ALA A 198 -0.25 24.75 23.60
C ALA A 198 -0.93 24.20 24.88
N ARG A 199 -1.23 25.08 25.82
CA ARG A 199 -2.07 24.76 26.97
C ARG A 199 -2.95 25.94 27.33
N ARG A 200 -4.19 25.65 27.73
CA ARG A 200 -5.02 26.65 28.42
C ARG A 200 -4.48 26.89 29.82
N PHE A 201 -4.51 28.12 30.28
CA PHE A 201 -4.17 28.47 31.65
C PHE A 201 -5.04 29.57 32.20
N ASP A 202 -5.19 29.56 33.51
CA ASP A 202 -5.79 30.67 34.26
C ASP A 202 -4.69 31.68 34.60
N LYS A 203 -4.88 32.95 34.21
CA LYS A 203 -3.97 34.04 34.59
C LYS A 203 -3.82 34.20 36.10
N LYS A 204 -4.86 33.89 36.87
CA LYS A 204 -4.85 33.95 38.34
C LYS A 204 -4.12 32.77 38.97
N LYS A 205 -3.94 31.67 38.24
CA LYS A 205 -3.23 30.45 38.68
C LYS A 205 -2.27 29.97 37.59
N PRO A 206 -1.17 30.71 37.34
CA PRO A 206 -0.18 30.30 36.36
C PRO A 206 0.43 28.94 36.74
N PHE A 207 0.60 28.06 35.76
CA PHE A 207 1.23 26.77 35.99
C PHE A 207 2.77 26.89 35.94
N PRO A 208 3.51 26.10 36.73
CA PRO A 208 4.97 26.13 36.71
C PRO A 208 5.53 25.57 35.39
N LEU A 209 6.52 26.25 34.84
CA LEU A 209 7.25 25.82 33.65
C LEU A 209 8.31 24.75 33.99
N LYS A 210 7.87 23.64 34.60
CA LYS A 210 8.73 22.48 34.90
C LYS A 210 8.42 21.35 33.93
N LEU A 211 9.43 20.63 33.45
CA LEU A 211 9.30 19.54 32.48
C LEU A 211 8.17 18.55 32.84
N GLY A 212 8.12 18.03 34.07
CA GLY A 212 7.05 17.12 34.53
C GLY A 212 5.65 17.73 34.67
N LYS A 213 5.51 19.05 34.47
CA LYS A 213 4.21 19.76 34.46
C LYS A 213 3.82 20.26 33.06
N ILE A 214 4.80 20.37 32.16
CA ILE A 214 4.65 20.76 30.75
C ILE A 214 4.48 19.54 29.85
N CYS A 215 5.00 18.38 30.24
CA CYS A 215 4.88 17.13 29.49
C CYS A 215 3.61 16.35 29.85
N THR A 216 3.57 15.08 29.50
CA THR A 216 2.43 14.18 29.73
C THR A 216 2.04 14.15 31.21
N PRO A 217 0.73 14.19 31.56
CA PRO A 217 0.31 14.01 32.94
C PRO A 217 0.70 12.61 33.47
N PRO A 218 0.87 12.44 34.78
CA PRO A 218 1.02 11.11 35.37
C PRO A 218 -0.25 10.29 35.17
N GLN A 219 -0.13 8.97 35.26
CA GLN A 219 -1.19 8.01 34.96
C GLN A 219 -2.51 8.31 35.67
N GLU A 220 -2.43 8.66 36.96
CA GLU A 220 -3.60 8.91 37.82
C GLU A 220 -4.35 10.21 37.46
N ARG A 221 -3.74 11.06 36.63
CA ARG A 221 -4.29 12.34 36.17
C ARG A 221 -4.42 12.42 34.65
N ALA A 222 -4.21 11.30 33.95
CA ALA A 222 -4.41 11.23 32.52
C ALA A 222 -5.92 11.15 32.24
N GLU A 223 -6.51 12.28 31.85
CA GLU A 223 -7.90 12.34 31.41
C GLU A 223 -8.08 11.72 30.01
N ASN A 224 -9.33 11.41 29.66
CA ASN A 224 -9.68 10.95 28.32
C ASN A 224 -9.43 12.05 27.28
N SER A 225 -8.85 11.69 26.15
CA SER A 225 -8.49 12.61 25.06
C SER A 225 -8.84 11.99 23.70
N ARG A 226 -8.62 12.73 22.60
CA ARG A 226 -8.99 12.24 21.25
C ARG A 226 -8.32 10.91 20.89
N MET A 227 -7.06 10.70 21.28
CA MET A 227 -6.26 9.53 20.90
C MET A 227 -5.77 8.69 22.08
N SER A 228 -6.17 9.00 23.33
CA SER A 228 -5.81 8.17 24.48
C SER A 228 -6.94 8.12 25.51
N PRO A 229 -7.29 6.93 26.03
CA PRO A 229 -8.28 6.80 27.09
C PRO A 229 -7.76 7.34 28.42
N ALA A 230 -8.66 7.57 29.36
CA ALA A 230 -8.29 7.94 30.72
C ALA A 230 -7.36 6.88 31.34
N GLY A 231 -6.32 7.32 32.05
CA GLY A 231 -5.31 6.44 32.61
C GLY A 231 -4.20 6.03 31.64
N ILE A 232 -4.19 6.47 30.38
CA ILE A 232 -3.07 6.24 29.44
C ILE A 232 -2.38 7.58 29.10
N PRO A 233 -1.22 7.87 29.72
CA PRO A 233 -0.45 9.07 29.46
C PRO A 233 0.01 9.17 27.99
N MET A 234 -0.39 10.24 27.28
CA MET A 234 0.12 10.53 25.93
C MET A 234 0.52 12.01 25.76
N PHE A 235 1.63 12.25 25.08
CA PHE A 235 2.10 13.61 24.76
C PHE A 235 1.43 14.13 23.49
N TYR A 236 0.81 15.31 23.57
CA TYR A 236 0.20 16.01 22.44
C TYR A 236 0.98 17.28 22.11
N GLY A 237 1.45 17.38 20.87
CA GLY A 237 2.16 18.54 20.35
C GLY A 237 2.09 18.60 18.82
N ALA A 238 2.53 19.71 18.24
CA ALA A 238 2.52 19.96 16.80
C ALA A 238 3.89 20.46 16.31
N GLY A 239 4.16 20.26 15.02
CA GLY A 239 5.40 20.75 14.39
C GLY A 239 5.45 22.27 14.15
N ASN A 240 4.33 22.98 14.36
CA ASN A 240 4.30 24.44 14.29
C ASN A 240 3.31 25.04 15.30
N CYS A 241 3.52 26.33 15.60
CA CYS A 241 2.74 27.06 16.59
C CYS A 241 1.26 27.24 16.22
N LYS A 242 0.96 27.51 14.95
CA LYS A 242 -0.40 27.76 14.45
C LYS A 242 -1.28 26.52 14.65
N THR A 243 -0.77 25.34 14.32
CA THR A 243 -1.45 24.06 14.54
C THR A 243 -1.68 23.80 16.02
N ALA A 244 -0.65 23.98 16.87
CA ALA A 244 -0.80 23.77 18.32
C ALA A 244 -1.91 24.64 18.93
N LEU A 245 -2.02 25.91 18.51
CA LEU A 245 -3.08 26.81 18.97
C LEU A 245 -4.46 26.40 18.44
N LYS A 246 -4.56 26.01 17.16
CA LYS A 246 -5.83 25.56 16.56
C LYS A 246 -6.39 24.31 17.23
N GLU A 247 -5.56 23.34 17.62
CA GLU A 247 -5.98 22.10 18.29
C GLU A 247 -6.67 22.34 19.64
N ILE A 248 -6.35 23.44 20.33
CA ILE A 248 -7.02 23.81 21.58
C ILE A 248 -8.42 24.39 21.33
N GLY A 249 -8.70 24.84 20.11
CA GLY A 249 -9.96 25.50 19.75
C GLY A 249 -10.10 26.90 20.37
N SER A 250 -11.01 27.69 19.80
CA SER A 250 -11.27 29.09 20.14
C SER A 250 -12.22 29.31 21.33
N LYS A 251 -12.49 28.28 22.14
CA LYS A 251 -13.29 28.46 23.37
C LYS A 251 -12.48 29.34 24.33
N GLY A 252 -13.02 30.51 24.66
CA GLY A 252 -12.33 31.60 25.35
C GLY A 252 -11.44 31.18 26.53
N GLY A 253 -10.30 31.85 26.68
CA GLY A 253 -9.30 31.58 27.70
C GLY A 253 -7.90 32.02 27.26
N TRP A 254 -6.97 32.11 28.21
CA TRP A 254 -5.58 32.46 27.90
C TRP A 254 -4.82 31.20 27.49
N MET A 255 -4.04 31.33 26.42
CA MET A 255 -3.24 30.24 25.86
C MET A 255 -1.77 30.58 25.96
N ARG A 256 -0.95 29.58 26.31
CA ARG A 256 0.51 29.70 26.27
C ARG A 256 1.08 28.63 25.36
N LEU A 257 1.95 29.06 24.46
CA LEU A 257 2.76 28.19 23.61
C LEU A 257 4.04 27.80 24.37
N LEU A 258 4.35 26.51 24.36
CA LEU A 258 5.52 25.92 25.00
C LEU A 258 6.39 25.28 23.92
N PHE A 259 7.69 25.44 24.08
CA PHE A 259 8.71 24.91 23.19
C PHE A 259 9.40 23.76 23.89
N LEU A 260 9.37 22.59 23.29
CA LEU A 260 10.13 21.45 23.75
C LEU A 260 11.18 21.13 22.71
N ASN A 261 12.44 21.23 23.13
CA ASN A 261 13.56 20.70 22.37
C ASN A 261 13.81 19.28 22.86
N LEU A 262 13.63 18.31 21.97
CA LEU A 262 13.96 16.91 22.26
C LEU A 262 15.49 16.75 22.21
N SER A 263 16.16 17.11 23.30
CA SER A 263 17.58 16.82 23.51
C SER A 263 17.68 15.53 24.31
N TYR A 264 18.07 14.44 23.65
CA TYR A 264 18.69 13.29 24.31
C TYR A 264 20.18 13.34 24.05
#